data_AF-A0A3D0C806-F1
#
_entry.id   AF-A0A3D0C806-F1
#
_cell.length_a   1.000
_cell.length_b   1.000
_cell.length_c   1.000
_cell.angle_alpha   90.00
_cell.angle_beta   90.00
_cell.angle_gamma   90.00
#
_symmetry.space_group_name_H-M   'P 1'
#
loop_
_entity.id
_entity.type
_entity.pdbx_description
1 polymer ?
#
loop_
_entity_poly.entity_id
_entity_poly.type
_entity_poly.pdbx_seq_one_letter_code
_entity_poly.pdbx_strand_id
1 'polypeptide(L)'
;LHRDLNIPYGVYLIGFVTLFFFFMVLSGILIHVRKLIGNFFQYRAESNMRSKLLDMHNVIGTISLPFTLMYALSGLIFNLVIIYQIAFAVILYKGDQDALLKDAGVRSVEVEWQSKPHQYQHIDQLVEQYRLEFGHMPQVVRMYNYGDQSAAMHLIGRVDNMFAQRYEVALNLSDNSIIFKDDAEQHSEVRHGVDTLSELHFGGFAGLDLRFIYFILGIAVCVLIVTGNMLWIEKRQKRLKASQRSVKIVTHTTLVSTLGIGLACCVAFLAERLIPVSLINRADFVIYAFVGSLVLSAIVAVFISKQTLLVGGFRLAGAVLLFTIFSDWLMYSENLQLLWQANEITVFGMQAGLAVIAALFTFIAHKLAKKKPIIAAEMNAELASA
;
A
#
# COMPACT_ATOMS: atom_id res chain seq x y z
N LEU A 1 -3.54 -8.73 0.98
CA LEU A 1 -3.14 -8.16 -0.32
C LEU A 1 -1.65 -7.78 -0.45
N HIS A 2 -0.90 -7.51 0.63
CA HIS A 2 0.55 -7.16 0.53
C HIS A 2 1.54 -8.33 0.61
N ARG A 3 1.07 -9.56 0.85
CA ARG A 3 1.95 -10.73 0.97
C ARG A 3 1.93 -11.65 -0.24
N ASP A 4 0.92 -11.58 -1.09
CA ASP A 4 0.85 -12.42 -2.29
C ASP A 4 0.23 -11.63 -3.44
N LEU A 5 0.85 -11.69 -4.61
CA LEU A 5 0.33 -11.15 -5.87
C LEU A 5 -0.81 -12.03 -6.42
N ASN A 6 -1.26 -13.03 -5.65
CA ASN A 6 -2.20 -14.08 -6.05
C ASN A 6 -1.74 -14.80 -7.34
N ILE A 7 -0.42 -14.90 -7.49
CA ILE A 7 0.23 -15.67 -8.56
C ILE A 7 1.31 -16.55 -7.91
N PRO A 8 1.63 -17.70 -8.52
CA PRO A 8 2.70 -18.54 -8.02
C PRO A 8 3.99 -17.73 -7.81
N TYR A 9 4.59 -17.87 -6.62
CA TYR A 9 5.84 -17.18 -6.24
C TYR A 9 5.75 -15.65 -6.15
N GLY A 10 4.55 -15.07 -6.07
CA GLY A 10 4.35 -13.62 -5.95
C GLY A 10 5.11 -12.97 -4.78
N VAL A 11 5.17 -13.66 -3.64
CA VAL A 11 5.92 -13.25 -2.44
C VAL A 11 7.40 -12.98 -2.78
N TYR A 12 8.04 -13.89 -3.52
CA TYR A 12 9.46 -13.78 -3.84
C TYR A 12 9.74 -12.67 -4.85
N LEU A 13 8.83 -12.44 -5.80
CA LEU A 13 8.94 -11.33 -6.74
C LEU A 13 8.89 -9.99 -5.99
N ILE A 14 7.94 -9.82 -5.07
CA ILE A 14 7.88 -8.62 -4.21
C ILE A 14 9.15 -8.54 -3.36
N GLY A 15 9.60 -9.64 -2.77
CA GLY A 15 10.82 -9.69 -1.97
C GLY A 15 12.03 -9.17 -2.74
N PHE A 16 12.22 -9.63 -3.97
CA PHE A 16 13.27 -9.13 -4.85
C PHE A 16 13.12 -7.63 -5.13
N VAL A 17 11.92 -7.15 -5.48
CA VAL A 17 11.68 -5.71 -5.70
C VAL A 17 12.01 -4.88 -4.46
N THR A 18 11.60 -5.33 -3.27
CA THR A 18 11.88 -4.64 -2.00
C THR A 18 13.37 -4.63 -1.66
N LEU A 19 14.12 -5.67 -2.03
CA LEU A 19 15.58 -5.70 -1.88
C LEU A 19 16.25 -4.61 -2.72
N PHE A 20 15.88 -4.48 -4.00
CA PHE A 20 16.40 -3.40 -4.86
C PHE A 20 16.00 -2.02 -4.36
N PHE A 21 14.76 -1.88 -3.87
CA PHE A 21 14.30 -0.63 -3.28
C PHE A 21 15.11 -0.25 -2.03
N PHE A 22 15.38 -1.20 -1.14
CA PHE A 22 16.24 -0.99 0.02
C PHE A 22 17.66 -0.58 -0.37
N PHE A 23 18.29 -1.27 -1.32
CA PHE A 23 19.60 -0.88 -1.83
C PHE A 23 19.60 0.51 -2.49
N MET A 24 18.54 0.87 -3.20
CA MET A 24 18.40 2.18 -3.83
C MET A 24 18.33 3.29 -2.78
N VAL A 25 17.55 3.09 -1.71
CA VAL A 25 17.45 4.05 -0.59
C VAL A 25 18.80 4.15 0.13
N LEU A 26 19.42 3.02 0.48
CA LEU A 26 20.68 2.99 1.22
C LEU A 26 21.82 3.65 0.43
N SER A 27 21.97 3.30 -0.86
CA SER A 27 22.96 3.94 -1.73
C SER A 27 22.70 5.43 -1.91
N GLY A 28 21.43 5.84 -2.05
CA GLY A 28 21.04 7.25 -2.10
C GLY A 28 21.47 8.02 -0.85
N ILE A 29 21.22 7.46 0.34
CA ILE A 29 21.68 8.03 1.62
C ILE A 29 23.20 8.16 1.61
N LEU A 30 23.93 7.08 1.32
CA LEU A 30 25.40 7.07 1.38
C LEU A 30 26.03 8.12 0.44
N ILE A 31 25.50 8.26 -0.77
CA ILE A 31 26.01 9.22 -1.76
C ILE A 31 25.69 10.66 -1.34
N HIS A 32 24.53 10.91 -0.74
CA HIS A 32 24.01 12.26 -0.51
C HIS A 32 24.03 12.73 0.95
N VAL A 33 24.44 11.91 1.92
CA VAL A 33 24.35 12.20 3.37
C VAL A 33 24.98 13.55 3.75
N ARG A 34 26.15 13.89 3.17
CA ARG A 34 26.86 15.16 3.45
C ARG A 34 26.13 16.39 2.92
N LYS A 35 25.26 16.22 1.92
CA LYS A 35 24.52 17.30 1.25
C LYS A 35 23.03 17.29 1.59
N LEU A 36 22.56 16.27 2.31
CA LEU A 36 21.14 16.04 2.58
C LEU A 36 20.50 17.24 3.30
N ILE A 37 21.15 17.71 4.38
CA ILE A 37 20.68 18.85 5.18
C ILE A 37 20.87 20.17 4.42
N GLY A 38 22.01 20.36 3.75
CA GLY A 38 22.28 21.60 3.01
C GLY A 38 21.32 21.82 1.85
N ASN A 39 21.03 20.77 1.08
CA ASN A 39 20.10 20.82 -0.04
C ASN A 39 18.63 20.89 0.40
N PHE A 40 18.32 20.46 1.63
CA PHE A 40 16.96 20.53 2.17
C PHE A 40 16.46 21.98 2.29
N PHE A 41 17.35 22.94 2.57
CA PHE A 41 16.99 24.36 2.65
C PHE A 41 17.09 25.10 1.31
N GLN A 42 17.42 24.41 0.22
CA GLN A 42 17.60 25.03 -1.10
C GLN A 42 16.39 24.75 -1.99
N TYR A 43 15.53 25.76 -2.15
CA TYR A 43 14.49 25.78 -3.18
C TYR A 43 14.63 27.01 -4.08
N ARG A 44 15.06 26.81 -5.33
CA ARG A 44 15.28 27.90 -6.29
C ARG A 44 14.06 28.10 -7.19
N ALA A 45 13.16 28.99 -6.78
CA ALA A 45 11.91 29.28 -7.49
C ALA A 45 12.10 29.88 -8.90
N GLU A 46 13.19 30.64 -9.13
CA GLU A 46 13.50 31.29 -10.42
C GLU A 46 14.55 30.54 -11.25
N SER A 47 14.52 29.20 -11.20
CA SER A 47 15.49 28.36 -11.93
C SER A 47 14.86 27.62 -13.12
N ASN A 48 15.70 27.03 -13.98
CA ASN A 48 15.23 26.14 -15.05
C ASN A 48 14.48 24.92 -14.47
N MET A 49 13.65 24.28 -15.30
CA MET A 49 12.81 23.15 -14.88
C MET A 49 13.60 22.03 -14.18
N ARG A 50 14.83 21.77 -14.65
CA ARG A 50 15.72 20.77 -14.05
C ARG A 50 16.06 21.08 -12.61
N SER A 51 16.47 22.30 -12.33
CA SER A 51 16.83 22.74 -10.99
C SER A 51 15.62 22.70 -10.07
N LYS A 52 14.43 23.08 -10.54
CA LYS A 52 13.17 22.94 -9.79
C LYS A 52 12.87 21.48 -9.43
N LEU A 53 13.00 20.56 -10.40
CA LEU A 53 12.79 19.13 -10.17
C LEU A 53 13.82 18.55 -9.22
N LEU A 54 15.08 18.98 -9.31
CA LEU A 54 16.15 18.53 -8.44
C LEU A 54 15.94 19.02 -7.00
N ASP A 55 15.62 20.30 -6.83
CA ASP A 55 15.36 20.90 -5.52
C ASP A 55 14.12 20.22 -4.88
N MET A 56 13.04 20.01 -5.64
CA MET A 56 11.86 19.26 -5.18
C MET A 56 12.19 17.81 -4.79
N HIS A 57 12.98 17.10 -5.59
CA HIS A 57 13.41 15.73 -5.29
C HIS A 57 14.25 15.67 -4.01
N ASN A 58 15.15 16.63 -3.80
CA ASN A 58 15.97 16.69 -2.59
C ASN A 58 15.13 16.98 -1.35
N VAL A 59 14.25 18.00 -1.40
CA VAL A 59 13.42 18.40 -0.25
C VAL A 59 12.48 17.28 0.16
N ILE A 60 11.70 16.76 -0.80
CA ILE A 60 10.76 15.66 -0.54
C ILE A 60 11.51 14.40 -0.11
N GLY A 61 12.69 14.17 -0.70
CA GLY A 61 13.56 13.02 -0.41
C GLY A 61 13.99 13.01 1.04
N THR A 62 14.47 14.16 1.53
CA THR A 62 14.89 14.32 2.92
C THR A 62 13.71 14.19 3.90
N ILE A 63 12.56 14.82 3.63
CA ILE A 63 11.38 14.77 4.53
C ILE A 63 10.85 13.34 4.65
N SER A 64 10.72 12.64 3.52
CA SER A 64 10.14 11.30 3.50
C SER A 64 11.16 10.19 3.74
N LEU A 65 12.43 10.52 4.01
CA LEU A 65 13.49 9.52 4.15
C LEU A 65 13.22 8.51 5.27
N PRO A 66 12.85 8.90 6.50
CA PRO A 66 12.61 7.92 7.57
C PRO A 66 11.48 6.96 7.22
N PHE A 67 10.41 7.49 6.61
CA PHE A 67 9.27 6.73 6.14
C PHE A 67 9.63 5.76 5.02
N THR A 68 10.38 6.24 4.02
CA THR A 68 10.83 5.44 2.88
C THR A 68 11.77 4.31 3.32
N LEU A 69 12.70 4.60 4.24
CA LEU A 69 13.61 3.61 4.81
C LEU A 69 12.85 2.56 5.62
N MET A 70 11.89 2.98 6.45
CA MET A 70 11.04 2.08 7.22
C MET A 70 10.25 1.14 6.31
N TYR A 71 9.62 1.63 5.24
CA TYR A 71 8.90 0.77 4.28
C TYR A 71 9.82 -0.14 3.47
N ALA A 72 11.00 0.34 3.08
CA ALA A 72 11.98 -0.48 2.38
C ALA A 72 12.50 -1.63 3.27
N LEU A 73 12.82 -1.35 4.53
CA LEU A 73 13.30 -2.33 5.49
C LEU A 73 12.20 -3.34 5.87
N SER A 74 11.02 -2.85 6.26
CA SER A 74 9.90 -3.72 6.66
C SER A 74 9.39 -4.56 5.49
N GLY A 75 9.28 -3.99 4.28
CA GLY A 75 8.91 -4.74 3.08
C GLY A 75 9.93 -5.84 2.75
N LEU A 76 11.22 -5.55 2.88
CA LEU A 76 12.28 -6.52 2.70
C LEU A 76 12.20 -7.66 3.73
N ILE A 77 12.02 -7.33 5.01
CA ILE A 77 11.87 -8.31 6.10
C ILE A 77 10.63 -9.18 5.88
N PHE A 78 9.47 -8.62 5.54
CA PHE A 78 8.21 -9.37 5.41
C PHE A 78 8.08 -10.20 4.14
N ASN A 79 8.81 -9.89 3.07
CA ASN A 79 8.72 -10.64 1.81
C ASN A 79 9.90 -11.60 1.60
N LEU A 80 11.05 -11.37 2.24
CA LEU A 80 12.19 -12.29 2.23
C LEU A 80 12.40 -12.96 3.60
N VAL A 81 11.31 -13.15 4.36
CA VAL A 81 11.30 -13.76 5.70
C VAL A 81 12.15 -15.02 5.74
N ILE A 82 12.01 -15.92 4.77
CA ILE A 82 12.76 -17.19 4.71
C ILE A 82 14.28 -16.96 4.67
N ILE A 83 14.74 -15.98 3.89
CA ILE A 83 16.18 -15.69 3.74
C ILE A 83 16.75 -15.13 5.04
N TYR A 84 16.02 -14.22 5.69
CA TYR A 84 16.43 -13.70 6.99
C TYR A 84 16.35 -14.75 8.08
N GLN A 85 15.30 -15.57 8.11
CA GLN A 85 15.15 -16.63 9.09
C GLN A 85 16.32 -17.61 9.04
N ILE A 86 16.78 -18.01 7.85
CA ILE A 86 17.97 -18.87 7.72
C ILE A 86 19.22 -18.19 8.29
N ALA A 87 19.44 -16.91 7.95
CA ALA A 87 20.61 -16.17 8.45
C ALA A 87 20.56 -16.00 9.98
N PHE A 88 19.41 -15.60 10.54
CA PHE A 88 19.20 -15.46 11.98
C PHE A 88 19.30 -16.80 12.70
N ALA A 89 18.71 -17.87 12.14
CA ALA A 89 18.77 -19.20 12.73
C ALA A 89 20.22 -19.69 12.81
N VAL A 90 20.99 -19.56 11.73
CA VAL A 90 22.40 -19.99 11.71
C VAL A 90 23.28 -19.14 12.64
N ILE A 91 23.11 -17.82 12.64
CA ILE A 91 24.00 -16.90 13.37
C ILE A 91 23.64 -16.82 14.87
N LEU A 92 22.35 -16.71 15.21
CA LEU A 92 21.88 -16.48 16.59
C LEU A 92 21.39 -17.75 17.27
N TYR A 93 20.77 -18.67 16.52
CA TYR A 93 20.17 -19.91 17.06
C TYR A 93 20.95 -21.17 16.70
N LYS A 94 22.18 -21.03 16.17
CA LYS A 94 23.08 -22.15 15.82
C LYS A 94 22.45 -23.21 14.89
N GLY A 95 21.52 -22.78 14.03
CA GLY A 95 20.80 -23.63 13.09
C GLY A 95 19.43 -24.12 13.57
N ASP A 96 19.02 -23.82 14.81
CA ASP A 96 17.70 -24.17 15.34
C ASP A 96 16.63 -23.19 14.80
N GLN A 97 15.90 -23.63 13.77
CA GLN A 97 14.85 -22.84 13.14
C GLN A 97 13.58 -22.79 13.99
N ASP A 98 13.28 -23.85 14.74
CA ASP A 98 12.07 -23.93 15.56
C ASP A 98 12.15 -22.97 16.75
N ALA A 99 13.33 -22.87 17.37
CA ALA A 99 13.59 -21.88 18.41
C ALA A 99 13.42 -20.44 17.89
N LEU A 100 13.89 -20.13 16.69
CA LEU A 100 13.69 -18.82 16.07
C LEU A 100 12.21 -18.55 15.79
N LEU A 101 11.48 -19.51 15.23
CA LEU A 101 10.05 -19.35 14.92
C LEU A 101 9.23 -19.14 16.19
N LYS A 102 9.54 -19.91 17.24
CA LYS A 102 8.94 -19.75 18.56
C LYS A 102 9.21 -18.36 19.13
N ASP A 103 10.46 -17.89 19.10
CA ASP A 103 10.83 -16.55 19.58
C ASP A 103 10.21 -15.44 18.73
N ALA A 104 10.03 -15.64 17.43
CA ALA A 104 9.30 -14.72 16.56
C ALA A 104 7.77 -14.72 16.80
N GLY A 105 7.28 -15.57 17.70
CA GLY A 105 5.87 -15.72 18.06
C GLY A 105 5.04 -16.42 16.98
N VAL A 106 5.66 -17.29 16.18
CA VAL A 106 4.94 -18.24 15.31
C VAL A 106 4.54 -19.43 16.16
N ARG A 107 3.27 -19.50 16.54
CA ARG A 107 2.68 -20.62 17.28
C ARG A 107 1.50 -21.21 16.50
N SER A 108 1.45 -22.53 16.39
CA SER A 108 0.32 -23.27 15.82
C SER A 108 -0.63 -23.73 16.92
N VAL A 109 -1.93 -23.71 16.62
CA VAL A 109 -2.94 -24.41 17.45
C VAL A 109 -3.16 -25.76 16.79
N GLU A 110 -2.55 -26.79 17.36
CA GLU A 110 -2.61 -28.16 16.85
C GLU A 110 -3.67 -28.93 17.61
N VAL A 111 -4.88 -28.97 17.06
CA VAL A 111 -6.00 -29.75 17.58
C VAL A 111 -6.48 -30.77 16.57
N GLU A 112 -6.50 -32.04 16.96
CA GLU A 112 -6.98 -33.14 16.12
C GLU A 112 -8.51 -33.30 16.24
N TRP A 113 -9.18 -33.54 15.11
CA TRP A 113 -10.62 -33.81 15.08
C TRP A 113 -10.95 -35.10 15.84
N GLN A 114 -11.85 -35.03 16.84
CA GLN A 114 -12.26 -36.22 17.60
C GLN A 114 -13.54 -36.86 17.08
N SER A 115 -14.23 -36.21 16.15
CA SER A 115 -15.53 -36.66 15.60
C SER A 115 -16.59 -36.87 16.68
N LYS A 116 -16.55 -36.06 17.74
CA LYS A 116 -17.50 -36.04 18.85
C LYS A 116 -18.22 -34.70 18.84
N PRO A 117 -19.45 -34.64 18.29
CA PRO A 117 -20.21 -33.40 18.23
C PRO A 117 -20.38 -32.77 19.62
N HIS A 118 -20.06 -31.49 19.73
CA HIS A 118 -20.22 -30.72 20.95
C HIS A 118 -20.73 -29.32 20.63
N GLN A 119 -21.68 -28.82 21.41
CA GLN A 119 -22.20 -27.47 21.27
C GLN A 119 -21.66 -26.58 22.38
N TYR A 120 -20.96 -25.53 21.99
CA TYR A 120 -20.42 -24.54 22.92
C TYR A 120 -21.40 -23.38 23.06
N GLN A 121 -21.74 -23.05 24.31
CA GLN A 121 -22.52 -21.87 24.66
C GLN A 121 -21.61 -20.83 25.34
N HIS A 122 -22.05 -19.58 25.36
CA HIS A 122 -21.39 -18.50 26.11
C HIS A 122 -19.96 -18.14 25.66
N ILE A 123 -19.62 -18.36 24.39
CA ILE A 123 -18.35 -17.93 23.78
C ILE A 123 -18.12 -16.42 23.94
N ASP A 124 -19.19 -15.64 23.87
CA ASP A 124 -19.21 -14.21 24.11
C ASP A 124 -18.68 -13.85 25.50
N GLN A 125 -19.02 -14.63 26.54
CA GLN A 125 -18.52 -14.41 27.90
C GLN A 125 -17.02 -14.67 28.01
N LEU A 126 -16.52 -15.70 27.31
CA LEU A 126 -15.10 -16.01 27.26
C LEU A 126 -14.31 -14.90 26.54
N VAL A 127 -14.82 -14.41 25.41
CA VAL A 127 -14.22 -13.26 24.70
C VAL A 127 -14.22 -12.02 25.60
N GLU A 128 -15.32 -11.77 26.31
CA GLU A 128 -15.45 -10.64 27.23
C GLU A 128 -14.51 -10.73 28.43
N GLN A 129 -14.26 -11.94 28.95
CA GLN A 129 -13.26 -12.17 30.00
C GLN A 129 -11.88 -11.67 29.56
N TYR A 130 -11.44 -12.04 28.36
CA TYR A 130 -10.13 -11.61 27.85
C TYR A 130 -10.11 -10.14 27.41
N ARG A 131 -11.24 -9.58 26.98
CA ARG A 131 -11.38 -8.12 26.80
C ARG A 131 -11.09 -7.39 28.11
N LEU A 132 -11.66 -7.86 29.21
CA LEU A 132 -11.47 -7.26 30.54
C LEU A 132 -10.03 -7.45 31.03
N GLU A 133 -9.44 -8.63 30.81
CA GLU A 133 -8.06 -8.94 31.21
C GLU A 133 -7.04 -8.04 30.52
N PHE A 134 -7.15 -7.86 29.19
CA PHE A 134 -6.17 -7.11 28.39
C PHE A 134 -6.58 -5.65 28.09
N GLY A 135 -7.74 -5.21 28.59
CA GLY A 135 -8.31 -3.87 28.37
C GLY A 135 -8.94 -3.65 26.99
N HIS A 136 -8.59 -4.48 26.01
CA HIS A 136 -8.98 -4.32 24.62
C HIS A 136 -9.66 -5.57 24.05
N MET A 137 -10.65 -5.33 23.17
CA MET A 137 -11.31 -6.41 22.43
C MET A 137 -10.29 -7.16 21.55
N PRO A 138 -10.34 -8.50 21.52
CA PRO A 138 -9.60 -9.26 20.54
C PRO A 138 -9.91 -8.74 19.13
N GLN A 139 -8.87 -8.49 18.34
CA GLN A 139 -9.02 -8.05 16.96
C GLN A 139 -9.32 -9.23 16.03
N VAL A 140 -8.89 -10.43 16.44
CA VAL A 140 -9.13 -11.68 15.73
C VAL A 140 -9.54 -12.75 16.73
N VAL A 141 -10.65 -13.42 16.43
CA VAL A 141 -11.06 -14.67 17.08
C VAL A 141 -11.02 -15.76 16.02
N ARG A 142 -10.12 -16.74 16.18
CA ARG A 142 -10.04 -17.91 15.32
C ARG A 142 -10.57 -19.12 16.06
N MET A 143 -11.37 -19.92 15.37
CA MET A 143 -11.95 -21.14 15.90
C MET A 143 -11.42 -22.32 15.07
N TYR A 144 -10.93 -23.32 15.77
CA TYR A 144 -10.51 -24.60 15.20
C TYR A 144 -11.49 -25.68 15.62
N ASN A 145 -11.79 -26.61 14.72
CA ASN A 145 -12.69 -27.75 14.96
C ASN A 145 -14.04 -27.37 15.63
N TYR A 146 -14.59 -26.19 15.32
CA TYR A 146 -15.84 -25.74 15.96
C TYR A 146 -16.99 -26.71 15.68
N GLY A 147 -17.70 -27.11 16.74
CA GLY A 147 -18.74 -28.14 16.70
C GLY A 147 -18.26 -29.53 17.09
N ASP A 148 -16.95 -29.72 17.34
CA ASP A 148 -16.34 -30.95 17.90
C ASP A 148 -15.87 -30.72 19.34
N GLN A 149 -15.74 -31.79 20.12
CA GLN A 149 -15.20 -31.74 21.48
C GLN A 149 -13.73 -31.24 21.53
N SER A 150 -12.97 -31.36 20.44
CA SER A 150 -11.59 -30.83 20.33
C SER A 150 -11.52 -29.37 19.88
N ALA A 151 -12.64 -28.63 19.89
CA ALA A 151 -12.62 -27.25 19.45
C ALA A 151 -11.68 -26.40 20.31
N ALA A 152 -10.92 -25.54 19.65
CA ALA A 152 -10.06 -24.57 20.28
C ALA A 152 -10.35 -23.16 19.78
N MET A 153 -10.13 -22.20 20.66
CA MET A 153 -10.25 -20.78 20.36
C MET A 153 -8.90 -20.11 20.49
N HIS A 154 -8.55 -19.29 19.51
CA HIS A 154 -7.35 -18.47 19.49
C HIS A 154 -7.74 -17.00 19.38
N LEU A 155 -7.43 -16.25 20.42
CA LEU A 155 -7.66 -14.82 20.55
C LEU A 155 -6.37 -14.09 20.25
N ILE A 156 -6.43 -13.10 19.37
CA ILE A 156 -5.31 -12.21 19.05
C ILE A 156 -5.82 -10.78 19.23
N GLY A 157 -5.18 -10.03 20.11
CA GLY A 157 -5.58 -8.66 20.41
C GLY A 157 -4.40 -7.75 20.68
N ARG A 158 -4.71 -6.50 20.94
CA ARG A 158 -3.74 -5.49 21.40
C ARG A 158 -3.84 -5.37 22.91
N VAL A 159 -2.76 -4.91 23.52
CA VAL A 159 -2.79 -4.51 24.93
C VAL A 159 -2.91 -2.99 24.99
N ASP A 160 -3.80 -2.50 25.86
CA ASP A 160 -4.01 -1.07 26.07
C ASP A 160 -2.71 -0.35 26.48
N ASN A 161 -2.57 0.91 26.06
CA ASN A 161 -1.45 1.80 26.42
C ASN A 161 -0.03 1.31 26.09
N MET A 162 0.11 0.26 25.27
CA MET A 162 1.41 -0.24 24.84
C MET A 162 1.61 -0.13 23.32
N PHE A 163 2.76 0.40 22.91
CA PHE A 163 3.13 0.49 21.51
C PHE A 163 3.61 -0.87 21.01
N ALA A 164 3.04 -1.33 19.89
CA ALA A 164 3.46 -2.55 19.20
C ALA A 164 3.49 -3.82 20.05
N GLN A 165 2.54 -3.92 20.96
CA GLN A 165 2.35 -5.10 21.80
C GLN A 165 0.99 -5.74 21.51
N ARG A 166 1.00 -7.07 21.43
CA ARG A 166 -0.16 -7.90 21.17
C ARG A 166 -0.20 -9.02 22.19
N TYR A 167 -1.38 -9.49 22.50
CA TYR A 167 -1.54 -10.74 23.24
C TYR A 167 -2.05 -11.82 22.29
N GLU A 168 -1.65 -13.06 22.56
CA GLU A 168 -2.20 -14.23 21.92
C GLU A 168 -2.56 -15.29 22.96
N VAL A 169 -3.81 -15.73 22.96
CA VAL A 169 -4.28 -16.79 23.87
C VAL A 169 -4.98 -17.86 23.07
N ALA A 170 -4.49 -19.09 23.15
CA ALA A 170 -5.17 -20.26 22.63
C ALA A 170 -5.63 -21.16 23.77
N LEU A 171 -6.86 -21.64 23.69
CA LEU A 171 -7.48 -22.47 24.72
C LEU A 171 -8.40 -23.54 24.11
N ASN A 172 -8.53 -24.67 24.80
CA ASN A 172 -9.52 -25.69 24.49
C ASN A 172 -10.89 -25.25 24.98
N LEU A 173 -11.91 -25.29 24.13
CA LEU A 173 -13.24 -24.81 24.50
C LEU A 173 -14.03 -25.77 25.39
N SER A 174 -13.63 -27.04 25.44
CA SER A 174 -14.31 -28.08 26.23
C SER A 174 -14.07 -27.93 27.73
N ASP A 175 -12.89 -27.47 28.13
CA ASP A 175 -12.50 -27.33 29.54
C ASP A 175 -11.85 -25.99 29.89
N ASN A 176 -11.75 -25.06 28.93
CA ASN A 176 -11.06 -23.78 29.03
C ASN A 176 -9.56 -23.90 29.39
N SER A 177 -8.94 -25.07 29.18
CA SER A 177 -7.51 -25.24 29.40
C SER A 177 -6.71 -24.44 28.39
N ILE A 178 -5.70 -23.70 28.87
CA ILE A 178 -4.85 -22.86 28.03
C ILE A 178 -3.87 -23.76 27.28
N ILE A 179 -3.94 -23.74 25.94
CA ILE A 179 -2.99 -24.39 25.03
C ILE A 179 -1.69 -23.59 25.04
N PHE A 180 -1.81 -22.28 24.82
CA PHE A 180 -0.72 -21.34 25.06
C PHE A 180 -1.27 -19.97 25.40
N LYS A 181 -0.49 -19.24 26.18
CA LYS A 181 -0.67 -17.81 26.41
C LYS A 181 0.64 -17.12 26.07
N ASP A 182 0.55 -16.09 25.25
CA ASP A 182 1.65 -15.18 24.93
C ASP A 182 1.19 -13.80 25.35
N ASP A 183 1.76 -13.34 26.47
CA ASP A 183 1.49 -12.02 27.00
C ASP A 183 2.61 -11.07 26.56
N ALA A 184 2.24 -9.81 26.41
CA ALA A 184 3.11 -8.69 26.07
C ALA A 184 4.41 -8.65 26.90
N GLU A 185 4.32 -8.96 28.20
CA GLU A 185 5.48 -8.98 29.12
C GLU A 185 6.45 -10.16 28.90
N GLN A 186 6.02 -11.20 28.16
CA GLN A 186 6.80 -12.42 27.92
C GLN A 186 7.38 -12.48 26.50
N HIS A 187 7.17 -11.44 25.69
CA HIS A 187 7.68 -11.37 24.33
C HIS A 187 9.21 -11.40 24.32
N SER A 188 9.77 -12.20 23.40
CA SER A 188 11.21 -12.14 23.12
C SER A 188 11.57 -10.81 22.46
N GLU A 189 12.84 -10.40 22.52
CA GLU A 189 13.35 -9.23 21.79
C GLU A 189 13.11 -9.34 20.27
N VAL A 190 13.16 -10.58 19.73
CA VAL A 190 12.86 -10.85 18.33
C VAL A 190 11.39 -10.56 18.05
N ARG A 191 10.48 -11.01 18.92
CA ARG A 191 9.05 -10.73 18.78
C ARG A 191 8.75 -9.24 18.85
N HIS A 192 9.30 -8.53 19.83
CA HIS A 192 9.14 -7.08 19.97
C HIS A 192 9.59 -6.32 18.72
N GLY A 193 10.73 -6.71 18.13
CA GLY A 193 11.22 -6.11 16.89
C GLY A 193 10.29 -6.36 15.70
N VAL A 194 9.78 -7.59 15.54
CA VAL A 194 8.83 -7.95 14.48
C VAL A 194 7.51 -7.19 14.63
N ASP A 195 6.95 -7.14 15.84
CA ASP A 195 5.70 -6.45 16.11
C ASP A 195 5.83 -4.93 15.92
N THR A 196 6.96 -4.34 16.33
CA THR A 196 7.28 -2.92 16.09
C THR A 196 7.30 -2.60 14.60
N LEU A 197 8.02 -3.40 13.82
CA LEU A 197 8.06 -3.23 12.37
C LEU A 197 6.68 -3.43 11.73
N SER A 198 5.88 -4.36 12.26
CA SER A 198 4.53 -4.64 11.78
C SER A 198 3.60 -3.45 12.03
N GLU A 199 3.57 -2.91 13.24
CA GLU A 199 2.75 -1.73 13.55
C GLU A 199 3.19 -0.49 12.76
N LEU A 200 4.50 -0.27 12.59
CA LEU A 200 5.01 0.81 11.75
C LEU A 200 4.62 0.64 10.27
N HIS A 201 4.74 -0.57 9.73
CA HIS A 201 4.44 -0.85 8.32
C HIS A 201 2.95 -0.74 7.99
N PHE A 202 2.09 -1.28 8.85
CA PHE A 202 0.65 -1.25 8.64
C PHE A 202 -0.01 0.04 9.16
N GLY A 203 0.75 0.90 9.86
CA GLY A 203 0.22 2.11 10.47
C GLY A 203 -0.85 1.81 11.53
N GLY A 204 -0.77 0.64 12.17
CA GLY A 204 -1.84 0.15 13.03
C GLY A 204 -1.97 0.93 14.35
N PHE A 205 -0.87 1.54 14.82
CA PHE A 205 -0.82 2.43 15.97
C PHE A 205 -1.35 3.85 15.67
N ALA A 206 -1.45 4.21 14.39
CA ALA A 206 -1.78 5.56 13.97
C ALA A 206 -3.28 5.85 14.13
N GLY A 207 -3.58 6.93 14.88
CA GLY A 207 -4.87 7.63 14.82
C GLY A 207 -5.10 8.29 13.47
N LEU A 208 -6.23 9.00 13.31
CA LEU A 208 -6.57 9.65 12.03
C LEU A 208 -5.54 10.71 11.59
N ASP A 209 -4.97 11.43 12.54
CA ASP A 209 -3.91 12.43 12.36
C ASP A 209 -2.63 11.82 11.76
N LEU A 210 -2.11 10.75 12.37
CA LEU A 210 -0.92 10.06 11.89
C LEU A 210 -1.19 9.32 10.58
N ARG A 211 -2.38 8.76 10.37
CA ARG A 211 -2.77 8.16 9.09
C ARG A 211 -2.77 9.20 7.97
N PHE A 212 -3.19 10.43 8.27
CA PHE A 212 -3.11 11.53 7.31
C PHE A 212 -1.67 11.90 6.98
N ILE A 213 -0.77 11.95 7.98
CA ILE A 213 0.67 12.16 7.74
C ILE A 213 1.25 11.03 6.88
N TYR A 214 0.93 9.76 7.18
CA TYR A 214 1.35 8.59 6.39
C TYR A 214 0.85 8.69 4.94
N PHE A 215 -0.38 9.14 4.73
CA PHE A 215 -0.93 9.39 3.40
C PHE A 215 -0.14 10.45 2.62
N ILE A 216 0.17 11.58 3.25
CA ILE A 216 0.99 12.65 2.62
C ILE A 216 2.41 12.15 2.31
N LEU A 217 3.03 11.40 3.22
CA LEU A 217 4.34 10.80 3.00
C LEU A 217 4.30 9.74 1.88
N GLY A 218 3.22 8.97 1.76
CA GLY A 218 3.01 8.05 0.64
C GLY A 218 2.96 8.80 -0.70
N ILE A 219 2.22 9.91 -0.79
CA ILE A 219 2.20 10.76 -1.98
C ILE A 219 3.60 11.34 -2.27
N ALA A 220 4.32 11.78 -1.24
CA ALA A 220 5.69 12.27 -1.37
C ALA A 220 6.61 11.22 -2.03
N VAL A 221 6.53 9.95 -1.63
CA VAL A 221 7.29 8.85 -2.25
C VAL A 221 6.91 8.67 -3.72
N CYS A 222 5.63 8.75 -4.07
CA CYS A 222 5.20 8.72 -5.48
C CYS A 222 5.83 9.88 -6.28
N VAL A 223 5.85 11.09 -5.73
CA VAL A 223 6.49 12.26 -6.36
C VAL A 223 8.00 12.04 -6.53
N LEU A 224 8.68 11.38 -5.58
CA LEU A 224 10.11 11.07 -5.71
C LEU A 224 10.42 10.15 -6.88
N ILE A 225 9.61 9.11 -7.08
CA ILE A 225 9.77 8.20 -8.22
C ILE A 225 9.60 8.97 -9.54
N VAL A 226 8.56 9.81 -9.63
CA VAL A 226 8.30 10.60 -10.85
C VAL A 226 9.40 11.61 -11.13
N THR A 227 9.81 12.38 -10.11
CA THR A 227 10.87 13.39 -10.25
C THR A 227 12.22 12.76 -10.58
N GLY A 228 12.56 11.63 -9.97
CA GLY A 228 13.77 10.86 -10.29
C GLY A 228 13.79 10.43 -11.76
N ASN A 229 12.68 9.87 -12.26
CA ASN A 229 12.54 9.48 -13.66
C ASN A 229 12.64 10.68 -14.60
N MET A 230 12.02 11.81 -14.26
CA MET A 230 12.09 13.04 -15.07
C MET A 230 13.52 13.61 -15.13
N LEU A 231 14.23 13.65 -14.00
CA LEU A 231 15.63 14.09 -13.95
C LEU A 231 16.54 13.17 -14.76
N TRP A 232 16.30 11.86 -14.73
CA TRP A 232 17.03 10.90 -15.54
C TRP A 232 16.77 11.10 -17.03
N ILE A 233 15.50 11.25 -17.43
CA ILE A 233 15.11 11.50 -18.84
C ILE A 233 15.80 12.75 -19.36
N GLU A 234 15.71 13.87 -18.64
CA GLU A 234 16.30 15.13 -19.08
C GLU A 234 17.83 15.05 -19.20
N LYS A 235 18.48 14.42 -18.20
CA LYS A 235 19.94 14.20 -18.23
C LYS A 235 20.35 13.30 -19.39
N ARG A 236 19.55 12.29 -19.72
CA ARG A 236 19.86 11.34 -20.78
C ARG A 236 19.67 11.96 -22.16
N GLN A 237 18.60 12.73 -22.38
CA GLN A 237 18.32 13.41 -23.65
C GLN A 237 19.43 14.38 -24.07
N LYS A 238 20.11 15.02 -23.11
CA LYS A 238 21.24 15.94 -23.38
C LYS A 238 22.56 15.25 -23.73
N ARG A 239 22.65 13.92 -23.69
CA ARG A 239 23.89 13.20 -24.04
C ARG A 239 23.95 12.94 -25.55
N LEU A 240 25.11 13.24 -26.17
CA LEU A 240 25.34 13.10 -27.62
C LEU A 240 25.05 11.70 -28.19
N LYS A 241 25.26 10.62 -27.41
CA LYS A 241 25.00 9.22 -27.81
C LYS A 241 23.81 8.60 -27.07
N ALA A 242 22.78 9.39 -26.75
CA ALA A 242 21.62 8.89 -26.02
C ALA A 242 20.78 7.93 -26.86
N SER A 243 20.46 6.76 -26.31
CA SER A 243 19.47 5.86 -26.90
C SER A 243 18.07 6.45 -26.78
N GLN A 244 17.47 6.83 -27.90
CA GLN A 244 16.09 7.32 -27.94
C GLN A 244 15.10 6.25 -27.49
N ARG A 245 15.41 4.96 -27.69
CA ARG A 245 14.60 3.84 -27.21
C ARG A 245 14.52 3.82 -25.69
N SER A 246 15.65 3.97 -24.99
CA SER A 246 15.67 3.98 -23.52
C SER A 246 14.88 5.15 -22.94
N VAL A 247 14.97 6.33 -23.57
CA VAL A 247 14.22 7.52 -23.16
C VAL A 247 12.73 7.31 -23.32
N LYS A 248 12.29 6.74 -24.46
CA LYS A 248 10.89 6.39 -24.70
C LYS A 248 10.39 5.38 -23.67
N ILE A 249 11.12 4.29 -23.43
CA ILE A 249 10.73 3.25 -22.45
C ILE A 249 10.50 3.88 -21.07
N VAL A 250 11.47 4.61 -20.51
CA VAL A 250 11.31 5.22 -19.19
C VAL A 250 10.17 6.24 -19.17
N THR A 251 9.95 6.99 -20.25
CA THR A 251 8.83 7.93 -20.37
C THR A 251 7.48 7.21 -20.33
N HIS A 252 7.29 6.19 -21.16
CA HIS A 252 6.03 5.44 -21.22
C HIS A 252 5.78 4.66 -19.93
N THR A 253 6.80 3.96 -19.39
CA THR A 253 6.66 3.26 -18.11
C THR A 253 6.30 4.21 -16.99
N THR A 254 6.90 5.41 -16.92
CA THR A 254 6.53 6.42 -15.90
C THR A 254 5.09 6.90 -16.05
N LEU A 255 4.62 7.10 -17.29
CA LEU A 255 3.23 7.52 -17.54
C LEU A 255 2.23 6.42 -17.16
N VAL A 256 2.52 5.17 -17.53
CA VAL A 256 1.66 4.01 -17.23
C VAL A 256 1.66 3.70 -15.73
N SER A 257 2.82 3.71 -15.07
CA SER A 257 2.94 3.44 -13.64
C SER A 257 2.36 4.54 -12.74
N THR A 258 1.98 5.69 -13.30
CA THR A 258 1.35 6.78 -12.56
C THR A 258 -0.10 6.94 -12.99
N LEU A 259 -0.33 7.54 -14.15
CA LEU A 259 -1.66 7.81 -14.68
C LEU A 259 -2.42 6.51 -15.01
N GLY A 260 -1.73 5.50 -15.55
CA GLY A 260 -2.33 4.21 -15.87
C GLY A 260 -2.82 3.47 -14.62
N ILE A 261 -1.99 3.38 -13.58
CA ILE A 261 -2.40 2.79 -12.29
C ILE A 261 -3.55 3.59 -11.66
N GLY A 262 -3.47 4.93 -11.66
CA GLY A 262 -4.53 5.77 -11.12
C GLY A 262 -5.87 5.57 -11.85
N LEU A 263 -5.85 5.50 -13.19
CA LEU A 263 -7.03 5.20 -13.99
C LEU A 263 -7.55 3.77 -13.72
N ALA A 264 -6.65 2.79 -13.60
CA ALA A 264 -7.02 1.41 -13.30
C ALA A 264 -7.70 1.28 -11.92
N CYS A 265 -7.24 2.03 -10.91
CA CYS A 265 -7.93 2.12 -9.62
C CYS A 265 -9.35 2.70 -9.77
N CYS A 266 -9.53 3.75 -10.57
CA CYS A 266 -10.86 4.32 -10.83
C CYS A 266 -11.79 3.29 -11.49
N VAL A 267 -11.28 2.55 -12.49
CA VAL A 267 -12.02 1.48 -13.15
C VAL A 267 -12.37 0.34 -12.18
N ALA A 268 -11.46 -0.02 -11.28
CA ALA A 268 -11.72 -1.03 -10.26
C ALA A 268 -12.83 -0.62 -9.29
N PHE A 269 -12.88 0.65 -8.87
CA PHE A 269 -13.99 1.17 -8.06
C PHE A 269 -15.32 1.11 -8.79
N LEU A 270 -15.34 1.48 -10.07
CA LEU A 270 -16.54 1.34 -10.87
C LEU A 270 -16.96 -0.14 -11.02
N ALA A 271 -16.01 -1.02 -11.31
CA ALA A 271 -16.28 -2.46 -11.45
C ALA A 271 -16.85 -3.06 -10.16
N GLU A 272 -16.35 -2.66 -9.00
CA GLU A 272 -16.88 -3.08 -7.70
C GLU A 272 -18.39 -2.76 -7.58
N ARG A 273 -18.81 -1.59 -8.06
CA ARG A 273 -20.23 -1.17 -8.00
C ARG A 273 -21.12 -1.84 -9.03
N LEU A 274 -20.60 -2.09 -10.23
CA LEU A 274 -21.39 -2.66 -11.31
C LEU A 274 -21.51 -4.19 -11.24
N ILE A 275 -20.52 -4.88 -10.64
CA ILE A 275 -20.51 -6.35 -10.59
C ILE A 275 -21.39 -6.85 -9.44
N PRO A 276 -22.42 -7.69 -9.71
CA PRO A 276 -23.33 -8.21 -8.70
C PRO A 276 -22.64 -8.98 -7.58
N VAL A 277 -23.06 -8.74 -6.33
CA VAL A 277 -22.49 -9.39 -5.12
C VAL A 277 -22.64 -10.91 -5.14
N SER A 278 -23.67 -11.43 -5.81
CA SER A 278 -23.92 -12.88 -5.94
C SER A 278 -23.02 -13.60 -6.94
N LEU A 279 -22.19 -12.87 -7.71
CA LEU A 279 -21.34 -13.47 -8.73
C LEU A 279 -20.21 -14.30 -8.10
N ILE A 280 -20.15 -15.58 -8.46
CA ILE A 280 -19.03 -16.46 -8.10
C ILE A 280 -17.73 -15.88 -8.69
N ASN A 281 -16.67 -15.86 -7.90
CA ASN A 281 -15.37 -15.27 -8.27
C ASN A 281 -15.43 -13.76 -8.60
N ARG A 282 -16.40 -13.02 -8.03
CA ARG A 282 -16.51 -11.56 -8.18
C ARG A 282 -15.19 -10.82 -7.96
N ALA A 283 -14.39 -11.23 -6.98
CA ALA A 283 -13.11 -10.61 -6.68
C ALA A 283 -12.14 -10.65 -7.87
N ASP A 284 -12.11 -11.77 -8.60
CA ASP A 284 -11.24 -11.94 -9.77
C ASP A 284 -11.65 -11.00 -10.91
N PHE A 285 -12.96 -10.81 -11.13
CA PHE A 285 -13.44 -9.87 -12.14
C PHE A 285 -13.04 -8.41 -11.84
N VAL A 286 -13.04 -8.00 -10.57
CA VAL A 286 -12.54 -6.66 -10.18
C VAL A 286 -11.04 -6.55 -10.45
N ILE A 287 -10.26 -7.62 -10.16
CA ILE A 287 -8.83 -7.68 -10.49
C ILE A 287 -8.61 -7.62 -12.01
N TYR A 288 -9.40 -8.33 -12.81
CA TYR A 288 -9.30 -8.31 -14.27
C TYR A 288 -9.66 -6.94 -14.85
N ALA A 289 -10.64 -6.24 -14.27
CA ALA A 289 -10.95 -4.87 -14.66
C ALA A 289 -9.76 -3.91 -14.39
N PHE A 290 -9.11 -4.06 -13.22
CA PHE A 290 -7.89 -3.32 -12.89
C PHE A 290 -6.74 -3.65 -13.85
N VAL A 291 -6.39 -4.92 -14.02
CA VAL A 291 -5.27 -5.35 -14.85
C VAL A 291 -5.53 -5.03 -16.34
N GLY A 292 -6.74 -5.30 -16.81
CA GLY A 292 -7.16 -5.03 -18.20
C GLY A 292 -7.09 -3.54 -18.53
N SER A 293 -7.55 -2.67 -17.64
CA SER A 293 -7.45 -1.21 -17.84
C SER A 293 -6.00 -0.71 -17.76
N LEU A 294 -5.14 -1.31 -16.93
CA LEU A 294 -3.72 -1.01 -16.88
C LEU A 294 -2.99 -1.42 -18.17
N VAL A 295 -3.26 -2.63 -18.68
CA VAL A 295 -2.71 -3.13 -19.96
C VAL A 295 -3.19 -2.27 -21.12
N LEU A 296 -4.49 -1.94 -21.16
CA LEU A 296 -5.04 -1.05 -22.18
C LEU A 296 -4.36 0.33 -22.13
N SER A 297 -4.16 0.89 -20.93
CA SER A 297 -3.43 2.15 -20.76
C SER A 297 -2.00 2.07 -21.29
N ALA A 298 -1.33 0.93 -21.08
CA ALA A 298 0.02 0.69 -21.61
C ALA A 298 0.05 0.63 -23.13
N ILE A 299 -0.91 -0.07 -23.75
CA ILE A 299 -1.05 -0.17 -25.21
C ILE A 299 -1.32 1.22 -25.80
N VAL A 300 -2.31 1.94 -25.26
CA VAL A 300 -2.70 3.28 -25.72
C VAL A 300 -1.53 4.27 -25.60
N ALA A 301 -0.73 4.17 -24.53
CA ALA A 301 0.43 5.03 -24.33
C ALA A 301 1.49 4.92 -25.45
N VAL A 302 1.56 3.80 -26.17
CA VAL A 302 2.50 3.62 -27.29
C VAL A 302 2.07 4.41 -28.52
N PHE A 303 0.77 4.51 -28.78
CA PHE A 303 0.23 5.07 -30.02
C PHE A 303 -0.16 6.55 -29.91
N ILE A 304 -0.32 7.08 -28.70
CA ILE A 304 -0.84 8.42 -28.48
C ILE A 304 0.25 9.37 -27.95
N SER A 305 0.16 10.64 -28.33
CA SER A 305 1.06 11.68 -27.83
C SER A 305 0.96 11.83 -26.30
N LYS A 306 2.08 12.20 -25.64
CA LYS A 306 2.11 12.42 -24.17
C LYS A 306 1.04 13.40 -23.71
N GLN A 307 0.82 14.49 -24.44
CA GLN A 307 -0.14 15.52 -24.03
C GLN A 307 -1.58 14.99 -24.12
N THR A 308 -1.92 14.31 -25.23
CA THR A 308 -3.23 13.70 -25.41
C THR A 308 -3.48 12.62 -24.36
N LEU A 309 -2.48 11.78 -24.03
CA LEU A 309 -2.59 10.76 -23.00
C LEU A 309 -2.85 11.37 -21.62
N LEU A 310 -2.13 12.43 -21.24
CA LEU A 310 -2.33 13.10 -19.96
C LEU A 310 -3.71 13.74 -19.86
N VAL A 311 -4.11 14.54 -20.86
CA VAL A 311 -5.42 15.22 -20.85
C VAL A 311 -6.56 14.20 -20.91
N GLY A 312 -6.47 13.23 -21.81
CA GLY A 312 -7.48 12.19 -21.99
C GLY A 312 -7.60 11.30 -20.76
N GLY A 313 -6.47 10.85 -20.20
CA GLY A 313 -6.47 9.97 -19.03
C GLY A 313 -7.05 10.63 -17.77
N PHE A 314 -6.72 11.90 -17.49
CA PHE A 314 -7.34 12.61 -16.37
C PHE A 314 -8.84 12.86 -16.59
N ARG A 315 -9.28 13.19 -17.82
CA ARG A 315 -10.71 13.31 -18.14
C ARG A 315 -11.45 12.00 -17.95
N LEU A 316 -10.88 10.91 -18.47
CA LEU A 316 -11.46 9.59 -18.35
C LEU A 316 -11.53 9.14 -16.89
N ALA A 317 -10.46 9.30 -16.13
CA ALA A 317 -10.44 8.99 -14.69
C ALA A 317 -11.50 9.79 -13.92
N GLY A 318 -11.59 11.11 -14.16
CA GLY A 318 -12.61 11.96 -13.55
C GLY A 318 -14.04 11.54 -13.92
N ALA A 319 -14.29 11.23 -15.19
CA ALA A 319 -15.59 10.75 -15.66
C ALA A 319 -15.96 9.40 -15.05
N VAL A 320 -15.02 8.46 -14.96
CA VAL A 320 -15.22 7.15 -14.32
C VAL A 320 -15.60 7.32 -12.85
N LEU A 321 -14.92 8.19 -12.10
CA LEU A 321 -15.25 8.45 -10.69
C LEU A 321 -16.64 9.08 -10.50
N LEU A 322 -17.01 10.04 -11.35
CA LEU A 322 -18.37 10.60 -11.33
C LEU A 322 -19.41 9.54 -11.66
N PHE A 323 -19.11 8.65 -12.59
CA PHE A 323 -19.99 7.55 -12.95
C PHE A 323 -20.07 6.49 -11.83
N THR A 324 -19.01 6.27 -11.05
CA THR A 324 -19.05 5.44 -9.84
C THR A 324 -20.03 6.02 -8.81
N ILE A 325 -19.95 7.33 -8.53
CA ILE A 325 -20.88 8.00 -7.61
C ILE A 325 -22.31 7.89 -8.14
N PHE A 326 -22.52 8.15 -9.43
CA PHE A 326 -23.83 8.01 -10.05
C PHE A 326 -24.39 6.58 -9.94
N SER A 327 -23.54 5.57 -10.15
CA SER A 327 -23.92 4.15 -10.04
C SER A 327 -24.32 3.80 -8.60
N ASP A 328 -23.63 4.35 -7.58
CA ASP A 328 -23.99 4.15 -6.18
C ASP A 328 -25.41 4.62 -5.88
N TRP A 329 -25.75 5.83 -6.29
CA TRP A 329 -27.09 6.39 -6.07
C TRP A 329 -28.16 5.69 -6.90
N LEU A 330 -27.81 5.20 -8.10
CA LEU A 330 -28.76 4.51 -8.96
C LEU A 330 -29.08 3.09 -8.47
N MET A 331 -28.07 2.34 -8.01
CA MET A 331 -28.19 0.93 -7.67
C MET A 331 -28.42 0.67 -6.18
N TYR A 332 -28.02 1.59 -5.31
CA TYR A 332 -27.96 1.36 -3.85
C TYR A 332 -28.61 2.50 -3.03
N SER A 333 -29.55 3.26 -3.61
CA SER A 333 -30.22 4.39 -2.94
C SER A 333 -30.86 4.01 -1.59
N GLU A 334 -31.55 2.87 -1.51
CA GLU A 334 -32.18 2.39 -0.28
C GLU A 334 -31.14 2.10 0.82
N ASN A 335 -30.04 1.43 0.47
CA ASN A 335 -28.94 1.15 1.39
C ASN A 335 -28.28 2.45 1.88
N LEU A 336 -28.07 3.43 1.00
CA LEU A 336 -27.53 4.74 1.37
C LEU A 336 -28.45 5.46 2.35
N GLN A 337 -29.77 5.40 2.15
CA GLN A 337 -30.73 5.99 3.08
C GLN A 337 -30.70 5.31 4.46
N LEU A 338 -30.60 3.99 4.50
CA LEU A 338 -30.45 3.24 5.77
C LEU A 338 -29.16 3.62 6.50
N LEU A 339 -28.05 3.72 5.79
CA LEU A 339 -26.76 4.14 6.37
C LEU A 339 -26.79 5.57 6.89
N TRP A 340 -27.47 6.47 6.16
CA TRP A 340 -27.69 7.85 6.63
C TRP A 340 -28.49 7.87 7.95
N GLN A 341 -29.57 7.10 8.03
CA GLN A 341 -30.39 6.99 9.24
C GLN A 341 -29.63 6.36 10.41
N ALA A 342 -28.71 5.42 10.13
CA ALA A 342 -27.82 4.82 11.11
C ALA A 342 -26.66 5.74 11.56
N ASN A 343 -26.58 6.97 11.03
CA ASN A 343 -25.49 7.92 11.26
C ASN A 343 -24.11 7.39 10.80
N GLU A 344 -24.09 6.47 9.83
CA GLU A 344 -22.90 5.90 9.23
C GLU A 344 -22.35 6.81 8.11
N ILE A 345 -21.62 7.86 8.51
CA ILE A 345 -21.16 8.93 7.62
C ILE A 345 -20.01 8.53 6.67
N THR A 346 -19.34 7.40 6.93
CA THR A 346 -18.11 6.98 6.23
C THR A 346 -18.33 6.83 4.72
N VAL A 347 -19.50 6.30 4.31
CA VAL A 347 -19.83 6.08 2.89
C VAL A 347 -20.03 7.41 2.16
N PHE A 348 -20.66 8.39 2.81
CA PHE A 348 -20.82 9.74 2.26
C PHE A 348 -19.48 10.48 2.19
N GLY A 349 -18.61 10.28 3.18
CA GLY A 349 -17.22 10.77 3.14
C GLY A 349 -16.44 10.22 1.96
N MET A 350 -16.60 8.93 1.63
CA MET A 350 -16.01 8.32 0.43
C MET A 350 -16.53 8.98 -0.84
N GLN A 351 -17.85 9.15 -0.99
CA GLN A 351 -18.43 9.81 -2.17
C GLN A 351 -17.93 11.25 -2.35
N ALA A 352 -17.86 12.02 -1.25
CA ALA A 352 -17.30 13.36 -1.27
C ALA A 352 -15.81 13.34 -1.70
N GLY A 353 -15.02 12.39 -1.19
CA GLY A 353 -13.64 12.18 -1.60
C GLY A 353 -13.50 11.89 -3.10
N LEU A 354 -14.31 10.98 -3.64
CA LEU A 354 -14.34 10.67 -5.07
C LEU A 354 -14.71 11.91 -5.91
N ALA A 355 -15.68 12.70 -5.47
CA ALA A 355 -16.09 13.93 -6.15
C ALA A 355 -14.98 14.98 -6.18
N VAL A 356 -14.27 15.18 -5.06
CA VAL A 356 -13.12 16.09 -4.96
C VAL A 356 -11.99 15.66 -5.90
N ILE A 357 -11.67 14.36 -5.94
CA ILE A 357 -10.64 13.82 -6.83
C ILE A 357 -11.07 13.97 -8.31
N ALA A 358 -12.33 13.71 -8.64
CA ALA A 358 -12.85 13.90 -9.99
C ALA A 358 -12.78 15.36 -10.45
N ALA A 359 -13.11 16.31 -9.55
CA ALA A 359 -12.98 17.74 -9.80
C ALA A 359 -11.51 18.14 -10.02
N LEU A 360 -10.60 17.62 -9.18
CA LEU A 360 -9.16 17.84 -9.32
C LEU A 360 -8.63 17.31 -10.67
N PHE A 361 -9.00 16.10 -11.07
CA PHE A 361 -8.61 15.53 -12.37
C PHE A 361 -9.14 16.36 -13.54
N THR A 362 -10.38 16.81 -13.47
CA THR A 362 -10.97 17.69 -14.49
C THR A 362 -10.22 19.03 -14.57
N PHE A 363 -9.89 19.62 -13.43
CA PHE A 363 -9.09 20.85 -13.35
C PHE A 363 -7.69 20.67 -13.95
N ILE A 364 -7.00 19.58 -13.60
CA ILE A 364 -5.67 19.24 -14.13
C ILE A 364 -5.75 19.06 -15.65
N ALA A 365 -6.72 18.30 -16.15
CA ALA A 365 -6.90 18.09 -17.59
C ALA A 365 -7.15 19.41 -18.34
N HIS A 366 -7.96 20.31 -17.77
CA HIS A 366 -8.21 21.65 -18.34
C HIS A 366 -6.94 22.51 -18.41
N LYS A 367 -6.16 22.54 -17.32
CA LYS A 367 -4.87 23.26 -17.29
C LYS A 367 -3.87 22.68 -18.30
N LEU A 368 -3.83 21.36 -18.46
CA LEU A 368 -2.94 20.70 -19.42
C LEU A 368 -3.36 20.89 -20.87
N ALA A 369 -4.68 20.94 -21.15
CA ALA A 369 -5.20 21.22 -22.49
C ALA A 369 -4.88 22.65 -22.96
N LYS A 370 -4.84 23.61 -22.03
CA LYS A 370 -4.49 25.01 -22.33
C LYS A 370 -3.00 25.27 -22.56
N LYS A 371 -2.11 24.35 -22.15
CA LYS A 371 -0.68 24.50 -22.43
C LYS A 371 -0.42 24.22 -23.91
N LYS A 372 0.04 25.21 -24.67
CA LYS A 372 0.54 24.98 -26.04
C LYS A 372 1.71 23.96 -25.97
N PRO A 373 1.78 22.98 -26.89
CA PRO A 373 2.95 22.11 -26.98
C PRO A 373 4.19 22.96 -27.22
N ILE A 374 5.18 22.85 -26.33
CA ILE A 374 6.40 23.68 -26.32
C ILE A 374 7.13 23.68 -27.67
N ILE A 375 7.02 22.58 -28.42
CA ILE A 375 7.62 22.41 -29.76
C ILE A 375 7.09 23.44 -30.78
N ALA A 376 5.81 23.83 -30.69
CA ALA A 376 5.25 24.83 -31.59
C ALA A 376 5.69 26.27 -31.25
N ALA A 377 6.19 26.53 -30.03
CA ALA A 377 6.69 27.84 -29.65
C ALA A 377 8.15 28.04 -30.10
N GLU A 378 8.99 27.01 -30.04
CA GLU A 378 10.38 27.06 -30.50
C GLU A 378 10.48 27.14 -32.03
N MET A 379 9.69 26.36 -32.78
CA MET A 379 9.64 26.43 -34.26
C MET A 379 9.13 27.79 -34.77
N ASN A 380 8.14 28.37 -34.10
CA ASN A 380 7.62 29.69 -34.48
C ASN A 380 8.58 30.82 -34.10
N ALA A 381 9.44 30.63 -33.10
CA ALA A 381 10.49 31.58 -32.75
C ALA A 381 11.64 31.55 -33.76
N GLU A 382 12.05 30.36 -34.23
CA GLU A 382 13.03 30.22 -35.31
C GLU A 382 12.53 30.78 -36.65
N LEU A 383 11.27 30.50 -37.03
CA LEU A 383 10.63 31.03 -38.24
C LEU A 383 10.31 32.53 -38.18
N ALA A 384 10.22 33.12 -37.00
CA ALA A 384 10.07 34.58 -36.83
C ALA A 384 11.42 35.30 -36.75
N SER A 385 12.52 34.56 -36.60
CA SER A 385 13.89 35.06 -36.57
C SER A 385 14.67 34.83 -37.87
N ALA A 386 14.07 34.12 -38.82
CA ALA A 386 14.52 33.93 -40.20
C ALA A 386 13.66 34.79 -41.13
#